data_AF-A0A1W0WEF7-F1
#
_entry.id   AF-A0A1W0WEF7-F1
#
_cell.length_a   1.000
_cell.length_b   1.000
_cell.length_c   1.000
_cell.angle_alpha   90.00
_cell.angle_beta   90.00
_cell.angle_gamma   90.00
#
_symmetry.space_group_name_H-M   'P 1'
#
loop_
_entity.id
_entity.type
_entity.pdbx_description
1 polymer ?
#
loop_
_entity_poly.entity_id
_entity_poly.type
_entity_poly.pdbx_seq_one_letter_code
_entity_poly.pdbx_strand_id
1 'polypeptide(L)'
;MESRVNQHNIIESFQDEDSKQQIAKSLSEPSLCDLLIRWLERTPGLEQEASTFRGATLKQSTPSWQTNSPKWRTSKIRRNGRVSWRRLKQKDTFESLLNEERHNERMQKNERRLSYGAFMGALMVSCYSETPRSTCRISCSRF
;
A
#
# COMPACT_ATOMS: atom_id res chain seq x y z
N MET A 1 -7.25 12.42 -15.46
CA MET A 1 -7.07 13.88 -15.50
C MET A 1 -5.59 14.16 -15.68
N GLU A 2 -5.11 14.13 -16.92
CA GLU A 2 -3.83 14.73 -17.28
C GLU A 2 -4.09 16.22 -17.53
N SER A 3 -3.95 17.05 -16.51
CA SER A 3 -3.34 18.36 -16.72
C SER A 3 -1.88 18.19 -16.32
N ARG A 4 -1.10 17.55 -17.19
CA ARG A 4 0.36 17.69 -17.14
C ARG A 4 0.63 19.14 -17.50
N VAL A 5 0.56 20.04 -16.51
CA VAL A 5 1.25 21.30 -16.62
C VAL A 5 2.70 20.88 -16.80
N ASN A 6 3.22 21.06 -18.02
CA ASN A 6 4.59 20.74 -18.34
C ASN A 6 5.47 21.46 -17.29
N GLN A 7 6.44 20.78 -16.68
CA GLN A 7 7.26 21.38 -15.61
C GLN A 7 7.88 22.71 -16.07
N HIS A 8 8.22 22.77 -17.35
CA HIS A 8 8.65 23.97 -18.05
C HIS A 8 7.62 25.11 -17.97
N ASN A 9 6.34 24.82 -18.26
CA ASN A 9 5.25 25.80 -18.19
C ASN A 9 5.01 26.34 -16.77
N ILE A 10 5.28 25.53 -15.73
CA ILE A 10 5.18 26.01 -14.34
C ILE A 10 6.25 27.07 -14.09
N ILE A 11 7.51 26.80 -14.47
CA ILE A 11 8.63 27.71 -14.24
C ILE A 11 8.45 29.01 -15.05
N GLU A 12 8.01 28.91 -16.30
CA GLU A 12 7.81 30.07 -17.19
C GLU A 12 6.67 31.00 -16.75
N SER A 13 5.74 30.52 -15.93
CA SER A 13 4.64 31.34 -15.43
C SER A 13 5.08 32.42 -14.42
N PHE A 14 6.28 32.32 -13.87
CA PHE A 14 6.84 33.27 -12.92
C PHE A 14 7.72 34.30 -13.63
N GLN A 15 7.58 35.57 -13.25
CA GLN A 15 8.37 36.67 -13.83
C GLN A 15 9.73 36.85 -13.14
N ASP A 16 9.80 36.51 -11.86
CA ASP A 16 10.96 36.71 -10.99
C ASP A 16 11.95 35.53 -11.06
N GLU A 17 13.24 35.83 -11.21
CA GLU A 17 14.29 34.80 -11.36
C GLU A 17 14.58 34.03 -10.06
N ASP A 18 14.48 34.68 -8.89
CA ASP A 18 14.67 34.00 -7.61
C ASP A 18 13.56 32.96 -7.37
N SER A 19 12.32 33.32 -7.73
CA SER A 19 11.16 32.43 -7.68
C SER A 19 11.32 31.23 -8.61
N LYS A 20 11.83 31.44 -9.84
CA LYS A 20 12.12 30.36 -10.79
C LYS A 20 13.17 29.39 -10.24
N GLN A 21 14.24 29.91 -9.62
CA GLN A 21 15.28 29.08 -9.01
C GLN A 21 14.75 28.25 -7.84
N GLN A 22 13.94 28.84 -6.97
CA GLN A 22 13.32 28.12 -5.85
C GLN A 22 12.40 26.99 -6.33
N ILE A 23 11.59 27.25 -7.36
CA ILE A 23 10.69 26.24 -7.93
C ILE A 23 11.48 25.12 -8.61
N ALA A 24 12.48 25.47 -9.43
CA ALA A 24 13.37 24.48 -10.07
C ALA A 24 14.04 23.57 -9.02
N LYS A 25 14.49 24.15 -7.90
CA LYS A 25 15.03 23.40 -6.76
C LYS A 25 13.97 22.47 -6.16
N SER A 26 12.77 22.96 -5.87
CA SER A 26 11.69 22.14 -5.30
C SER A 26 11.23 20.99 -6.21
N LEU A 27 11.34 21.15 -7.53
CA LEU A 27 11.01 20.11 -8.51
C LEU A 27 12.12 19.06 -8.62
N SER A 28 13.38 19.45 -8.38
CA SER A 28 14.53 18.55 -8.37
C SER A 28 14.65 17.76 -7.07
N GLU A 29 14.22 18.34 -5.95
CA GLU A 29 14.30 17.70 -4.64
C GLU A 29 13.24 16.59 -4.49
N PRO A 30 13.52 15.54 -3.70
CA PRO A 30 12.56 14.48 -3.46
C PRO A 30 11.32 15.04 -2.77
N SER A 31 10.14 14.68 -3.28
CA SER A 31 8.89 15.12 -2.67
C SER A 31 8.67 14.46 -1.31
N LEU A 32 7.81 15.05 -0.48
CA LEU A 32 7.38 14.42 0.77
C LEU A 32 6.82 13.00 0.54
N CYS A 33 6.10 12.81 -0.57
CA CYS A 33 5.59 11.49 -0.95
C CYS A 33 6.74 10.49 -1.17
N ASP A 34 7.81 10.89 -1.86
CA ASP A 34 8.96 10.02 -2.12
C ASP A 34 9.69 9.65 -0.82
N LEU A 35 9.83 10.61 0.10
CA LEU A 35 10.42 10.38 1.42
C LEU A 35 9.55 9.42 2.25
N LEU A 36 8.22 9.60 2.22
CA LEU A 36 7.29 8.69 2.92
C LEU A 36 7.33 7.28 2.34
N ILE A 37 7.39 7.13 1.01
CA ILE A 37 7.53 5.83 0.35
C ILE A 37 8.80 5.12 0.84
N ARG A 38 9.94 5.82 0.80
CA ARG A 38 11.23 5.29 1.29
C ARG A 38 11.20 4.95 2.78
N TRP A 39 10.46 5.70 3.59
CA TRP A 39 10.31 5.42 5.02
C TRP A 39 9.44 4.18 5.25
N LEU A 40 8.30 4.07 4.55
CA LEU A 40 7.37 2.94 4.65
C LEU A 40 7.99 1.62 4.20
N GLU A 41 8.85 1.63 3.17
CA GLU A 41 9.57 0.44 2.70
C GLU A 41 10.54 -0.12 3.75
N ARG A 42 11.02 0.72 4.68
CA ARG A 42 11.92 0.31 5.78
C ARG A 42 11.16 -0.11 7.04
N THR A 43 9.84 -0.27 6.96
CA THR A 43 9.07 -0.76 8.11
C THR A 43 9.58 -2.16 8.47
N PRO A 44 10.07 -2.38 9.71
CA PRO A 44 10.55 -3.68 10.12
C PRO A 44 9.39 -4.68 10.06
N GLY A 45 9.65 -5.90 9.58
CA GLY A 45 8.58 -6.87 9.40
C GLY A 45 7.85 -6.84 8.05
N LEU A 46 8.48 -6.31 7.01
CA LEU A 46 8.02 -6.40 5.62
C LEU A 46 8.77 -7.43 4.76
N GLU A 47 9.74 -8.12 5.33
CA GLU A 47 10.50 -9.19 4.68
C GLU A 47 9.59 -10.30 4.12
N GLN A 48 10.06 -11.00 3.09
CA GLN A 48 9.27 -12.01 2.38
C GLN A 48 9.16 -13.34 3.13
N GLU A 49 9.74 -13.43 4.33
CA GLU A 49 9.62 -14.62 5.16
C GLU A 49 8.17 -14.92 5.54
N ALA A 50 7.87 -16.21 5.64
CA ALA A 50 6.55 -16.73 5.96
C ALA A 50 5.99 -16.30 7.33
N SER A 51 6.87 -15.94 8.27
CA SER A 51 6.61 -15.44 9.62
C SER A 51 6.31 -13.94 9.66
N THR A 52 6.62 -13.24 8.57
CA THR A 52 6.58 -11.79 8.47
C THR A 52 5.20 -11.30 8.04
N PHE A 53 4.85 -10.04 8.32
CA PHE A 53 3.51 -9.49 8.04
C PHE A 53 3.09 -9.75 6.59
N ARG A 54 3.98 -9.49 5.62
CA ARG A 54 3.76 -9.74 4.20
C ARG A 54 3.41 -11.20 3.90
N GLY A 55 4.19 -12.16 4.44
CA GLY A 55 3.95 -13.59 4.28
C GLY A 55 2.65 -14.05 4.94
N ALA A 56 2.35 -13.56 6.15
CA ALA A 56 1.12 -13.85 6.86
C ALA A 56 -0.11 -13.29 6.12
N THR A 57 -0.06 -12.04 5.64
CA THR A 57 -1.16 -11.42 4.88
C THR A 57 -1.42 -12.16 3.58
N LEU A 58 -0.37 -12.58 2.87
CA LEU A 58 -0.51 -13.31 1.60
C LEU A 58 -1.11 -14.71 1.82
N LYS A 59 -0.68 -15.41 2.87
CA LYS A 59 -1.27 -16.71 3.26
C LYS A 59 -2.74 -16.55 3.66
N GLN A 60 -3.09 -15.50 4.42
CA GLN A 60 -4.45 -15.26 4.85
C GLN A 60 -5.39 -14.82 3.72
N SER A 61 -4.86 -14.13 2.69
CA SER A 61 -5.61 -13.78 1.49
C SER A 61 -5.80 -14.96 0.53
N THR A 62 -5.07 -16.07 0.73
CA THR A 62 -5.18 -17.24 -0.14
C THR A 62 -6.54 -17.95 0.06
N PRO A 63 -7.20 -18.45 -1.01
CA PRO A 63 -8.47 -19.16 -0.94
C PRO A 63 -8.51 -20.32 0.08
N SER A 64 -7.38 -21.02 0.25
CA SER A 64 -7.24 -22.16 1.15
C SER A 64 -7.41 -21.78 2.62
N TRP A 65 -6.83 -20.67 3.06
CA TRP A 65 -6.98 -20.16 4.42
C TRP A 65 -8.41 -19.71 4.71
N GLN A 66 -9.03 -19.00 3.77
CA GLN A 66 -10.40 -18.50 3.91
C GLN A 66 -11.41 -19.64 4.03
N THR A 67 -11.25 -20.70 3.25
CA THR A 67 -12.12 -21.89 3.26
C THR A 67 -12.02 -22.69 4.56
N ASN A 68 -10.85 -22.67 5.20
CA ASN A 68 -10.59 -23.35 6.47
C ASN A 68 -10.88 -22.47 7.70
N SER A 69 -11.11 -21.17 7.52
CA SER A 69 -11.40 -20.28 8.65
C SER A 69 -12.77 -20.64 9.30
N PRO A 70 -12.84 -20.79 10.64
CA PRO A 70 -14.09 -21.13 11.32
C PRO A 70 -15.21 -20.11 11.06
N LYS A 71 -14.87 -18.81 10.95
CA LYS A 71 -15.81 -17.72 10.62
C LYS A 71 -16.47 -17.89 9.24
N TRP A 72 -15.78 -18.51 8.28
CA TRP A 72 -16.32 -18.83 6.96
C TRP A 72 -17.26 -20.04 7.02
N ARG A 73 -16.89 -21.06 7.82
CA ARG A 73 -17.65 -22.30 8.00
C ARG A 73 -18.90 -22.17 8.88
N THR A 74 -18.86 -21.34 9.93
CA THR A 74 -19.93 -21.25 10.94
C THR A 74 -21.06 -20.30 10.58
N SER A 75 -20.95 -19.54 9.48
CA SER A 75 -22.07 -18.71 9.06
C SER A 75 -23.22 -19.59 8.56
N LYS A 76 -24.19 -19.85 9.44
CA LYS A 76 -25.56 -20.31 9.10
C LYS A 76 -26.30 -19.31 8.17
N ILE A 77 -25.59 -18.37 7.54
CA ILE A 77 -26.07 -17.42 6.54
C ILE A 77 -26.14 -18.15 5.18
N ARG A 78 -26.84 -19.27 5.17
CA ARG A 78 -27.39 -19.88 3.95
C ARG A 78 -28.74 -19.22 3.72
N ARG A 79 -28.79 -18.15 2.90
CA ARG A 79 -29.88 -17.89 1.91
C ARG A 79 -29.93 -16.52 1.24
N ASN A 80 -29.27 -15.47 1.73
CA ASN A 80 -29.30 -14.18 1.02
C ASN A 80 -28.20 -14.11 -0.04
N GLY A 81 -28.54 -14.34 -1.31
CA GLY A 81 -27.61 -14.28 -2.45
C GLY A 81 -26.77 -12.99 -2.48
N ARG A 82 -27.34 -11.84 -2.08
CA ARG A 82 -26.63 -10.55 -2.01
C ARG A 82 -25.42 -10.55 -1.06
N VAL A 83 -25.51 -11.27 0.07
CA VAL A 83 -24.42 -11.33 1.06
C VAL A 83 -23.30 -12.25 0.56
N SER A 84 -23.64 -13.32 -0.17
CA SER A 84 -22.66 -14.17 -0.86
C SER A 84 -21.88 -13.37 -1.91
N TRP A 85 -22.58 -12.64 -2.77
CA TRP A 85 -21.96 -11.84 -3.84
C TRP A 85 -21.03 -10.73 -3.31
N ARG A 86 -21.42 -10.02 -2.24
CA ARG A 86 -20.54 -9.00 -1.63
C ARG A 86 -19.23 -9.59 -1.11
N ARG A 87 -19.28 -10.79 -0.51
CA ARG A 87 -18.07 -11.48 -0.02
C ARG A 87 -17.17 -11.94 -1.16
N LEU A 88 -17.74 -12.50 -2.22
CA LEU A 88 -16.98 -12.88 -3.41
C LEU A 88 -16.28 -11.68 -4.06
N LYS A 89 -16.98 -10.54 -4.20
CA LYS A 89 -16.37 -9.31 -4.71
C LYS A 89 -15.26 -8.77 -3.81
N GLN A 90 -15.45 -8.79 -2.48
CA GLN A 90 -14.40 -8.38 -1.53
C GLN A 90 -13.18 -9.27 -1.66
N LYS A 91 -13.35 -10.59 -1.78
CA LYS A 91 -12.25 -11.54 -1.96
C LYS A 91 -11.43 -11.22 -3.22
N ASP A 92 -12.11 -11.08 -4.36
CA ASP A 92 -11.45 -10.76 -5.63
C ASP A 92 -10.71 -9.40 -5.55
N THR A 93 -11.29 -8.44 -4.84
CA THR A 93 -10.65 -7.15 -4.58
C THR A 93 -9.36 -7.31 -3.77
N PHE A 94 -9.37 -8.09 -2.68
CA PHE A 94 -8.18 -8.32 -1.86
C PHE A 94 -7.10 -9.12 -2.59
N GLU A 95 -7.47 -10.14 -3.36
CA GLU A 95 -6.52 -10.91 -4.18
C GLU A 95 -5.86 -10.04 -5.25
N SER A 96 -6.62 -9.12 -5.86
CA SER A 96 -6.11 -8.15 -6.84
C SER A 96 -5.22 -7.07 -6.19
N LEU A 97 -5.48 -6.71 -4.93
CA LEU A 97 -4.69 -5.71 -4.19
C LEU A 97 -3.35 -6.25 -3.69
N LEU A 98 -3.32 -7.49 -3.22
CA LEU A 98 -2.14 -8.14 -2.61
C LEU A 98 -1.25 -8.87 -3.64
N ASN A 99 -1.61 -8.83 -4.92
CA ASN A 99 -0.77 -9.31 -6.00
C ASN A 99 0.19 -8.19 -6.45
N GLU A 100 1.49 -8.44 -6.31
CA GLU A 100 2.55 -7.46 -6.60
C GLU A 100 2.62 -7.09 -8.09
N GLU A 101 2.43 -8.05 -9.00
CA GLU A 101 2.44 -7.81 -10.44
C GLU A 101 1.29 -6.89 -10.85
N ARG A 102 0.06 -7.20 -10.43
CA ARG A 102 -1.13 -6.36 -10.66
C ARG A 102 -1.01 -4.98 -10.01
N HIS A 103 -0.32 -4.89 -8.87
CA HIS A 103 -0.04 -3.60 -8.23
C HIS A 103 0.90 -2.75 -9.08
N ASN A 104 1.96 -3.36 -9.60
CA ASN A 104 2.95 -2.68 -10.44
C ASN A 104 2.36 -2.24 -11.80
N GLU A 105 1.47 -3.03 -12.40
CA GLU A 105 0.72 -2.62 -13.60
C GLU A 105 -0.12 -1.35 -13.37
N ARG A 106 -0.78 -1.26 -12.21
CA ARG A 106 -1.59 -0.08 -11.84
C ARG A 106 -0.74 1.12 -11.47
N MET A 107 0.46 0.90 -10.94
CA MET A 107 1.47 1.94 -10.76
C MET A 107 1.90 2.53 -12.11
N GLN A 108 2.17 1.69 -13.12
CA GLN A 108 2.54 2.15 -14.46
C GLN A 108 1.41 2.95 -15.12
N LYS A 109 0.15 2.60 -14.86
CA LYS A 109 -1.04 3.34 -15.30
C LYS A 109 -1.30 4.63 -14.49
N ASN A 110 -0.45 4.97 -13.53
CA ASN A 110 -0.62 6.09 -12.58
C ASN A 110 -1.93 6.03 -11.76
N GLU A 111 -2.54 4.85 -11.61
CA GLU A 111 -3.68 4.65 -10.70
C GLU A 111 -3.24 4.59 -9.25
N ARG A 112 -1.97 4.24 -9.01
CA ARG A 112 -1.34 4.12 -7.69
C ARG A 112 -0.03 4.91 -7.68
N ARG A 113 0.33 5.45 -6.50
CA ARG A 113 1.58 6.20 -6.28
C ARG A 113 2.54 5.53 -5.30
N LEU A 114 2.03 4.66 -4.43
CA LEU A 114 2.85 3.94 -3.45
C LEU A 114 3.44 2.67 -4.07
N SER A 115 4.73 2.46 -3.92
CA SER A 115 5.36 1.17 -4.24
C SER A 115 4.68 0.04 -3.48
N TYR A 116 4.79 -1.20 -3.97
CA TYR A 116 4.18 -2.34 -3.30
C TYR A 116 4.70 -2.51 -1.86
N GLY A 117 6.00 -2.31 -1.64
CA GLY A 117 6.59 -2.32 -0.29
C GLY A 117 6.04 -1.22 0.61
N ALA A 118 5.94 0.01 0.12
CA ALA A 118 5.37 1.12 0.88
C ALA A 118 3.88 0.90 1.20
N PHE A 119 3.12 0.33 0.27
CA PHE A 119 1.73 -0.06 0.50
C PHE A 119 1.61 -1.09 1.62
N MET A 120 2.44 -2.13 1.61
CA MET A 120 2.46 -3.15 2.67
C MET A 120 2.87 -2.55 4.02
N GLY A 121 3.83 -1.63 4.04
CA GLY A 121 4.21 -0.87 5.24
C GLY A 121 3.06 -0.03 5.79
N ALA A 122 2.37 0.71 4.93
CA ALA A 122 1.21 1.53 5.32
C ALA A 122 0.06 0.66 5.86
N LEU A 123 -0.18 -0.50 5.23
CA LEU A 123 -1.16 -1.48 5.69
C LEU A 123 -0.77 -2.02 7.07
N MET A 124 0.49 -2.37 7.28
CA MET A 124 1.00 -2.83 8.57
C MET A 124 0.77 -1.77 9.65
N VAL A 125 1.19 -0.53 9.42
CA VAL A 125 1.01 0.58 10.38
C VAL A 125 -0.47 0.77 10.72
N SER A 126 -1.35 0.65 9.72
CA SER A 126 -2.80 0.78 9.92
C SER A 126 -3.40 -0.37 10.71
N CYS A 127 -2.94 -1.61 10.49
CA CYS A 127 -3.42 -2.78 11.24
C CYS A 127 -2.93 -2.81 12.69
N TYR A 128 -1.78 -2.19 12.97
CA TYR A 128 -1.10 -2.21 14.27
C TYR A 128 -1.07 -0.83 14.95
N SER A 129 -1.94 0.10 14.56
CA SER A 129 -1.98 1.46 15.10
C SER A 129 -2.21 1.50 16.61
N GLU A 130 -3.04 0.58 17.11
CA GLU A 130 -3.40 0.47 18.53
C GLU A 130 -2.37 -0.33 19.35
N THR A 131 -1.40 -0.99 18.70
CA THR A 131 -0.40 -1.79 19.40
C THR A 131 0.87 -0.99 19.63
N PRO A 132 1.39 -0.93 20.87
CA PRO A 132 2.68 -0.30 21.13
C PRO A 132 3.78 -0.96 20.30
N ARG A 133 4.67 -0.15 19.70
CA ARG A 133 5.81 -0.68 18.92
C ARG A 133 6.71 -1.62 19.73
N SER A 134 6.85 -1.36 21.04
CA SER A 134 7.62 -2.19 21.97
C SER A 134 7.02 -3.58 22.24
N THR A 135 5.71 -3.74 22.05
CA THR A 135 5.01 -5.03 22.16
C THR A 135 4.95 -5.81 20.84
N CYS A 136 5.29 -5.16 19.71
CA CYS A 136 5.28 -5.82 18.41
C CYS A 136 6.52 -6.72 18.30
N ARG A 137 6.35 -8.04 18.54
CA ARG A 137 7.41 -9.09 18.43
C ARG A 137 7.99 -9.27 17.02
N ILE A 138 7.74 -8.34 16.10
CA ILE A 138 8.26 -8.40 14.75
C ILE A 138 9.65 -7.77 14.78
N SER A 139 10.64 -8.60 15.13
CA SER A 139 12.09 -8.39 15.06
C SER A 139 12.56 -6.93 15.13
N CYS A 140 12.45 -6.33 16.31
CA CYS A 140 13.18 -5.10 16.63
C CYS A 140 14.60 -5.50 17.06
N SER A 141 15.39 -6.04 16.13
CA SER A 141 16.81 -6.38 16.35
C SER A 141 17.70 -5.61 15.39
N ARG A 142 17.72 -4.27 15.56
CA ARG A 142 18.80 -3.34 15.16
C ARG A 142 18.31 -1.90 15.32
N PHE A 143 18.39 -1.42 16.55
CA PHE A 143 18.70 -0.03 16.86
C PHE A 143 19.80 -0.05 17.93
#